data_AF-A0A388TCA1-F1
#
_entry.id   AF-A0A388TCA1-F1
#
_cell.length_a   1.000
_cell.length_b   1.000
_cell.length_c   1.000
_cell.angle_alpha   90.00
_cell.angle_beta   90.00
_cell.angle_gamma   90.00
#
_symmetry.space_group_name_H-M   'P 1'
#
loop_
_entity.id
_entity.type
_entity.pdbx_description
1 polymer ?
#
loop_
_entity_poly.entity_id
_entity_poly.type
_entity_poly.pdbx_seq_one_letter_code
_entity_poly.pdbx_strand_id
1 'polypeptide(L)'
;MTDIKYKGHILKVEFGHYMGKRRAISLTCKEDGFPFSKATVNLPEYDRFYGEGFVFIKNYSENKGILEALIEHDIVEPPIETLSSSFIEKAAVYQINGEYEEGIFVTKLKGGN
;
A
#
# COMPACT_ATOMS: atom_id res chain seq x y z
N MET A 1 -9.05 -3.83 10.53
CA MET A 1 -9.25 -4.45 9.20
C MET A 1 -9.89 -3.40 8.32
N THR A 2 -9.31 -3.13 7.15
CA THR A 2 -9.68 -1.94 6.38
C THR A 2 -10.19 -2.34 5.01
N ASP A 3 -11.43 -1.96 4.74
CA ASP A 3 -12.12 -2.18 3.47
C ASP A 3 -12.15 -0.86 2.70
N ILE A 4 -11.73 -0.88 1.44
CA ILE A 4 -11.79 0.28 0.53
C ILE A 4 -12.74 -0.02 -0.62
N LYS A 5 -13.39 1.01 -1.16
CA LYS A 5 -14.25 0.88 -2.34
C LYS A 5 -13.48 1.29 -3.59
N TYR A 6 -13.42 0.40 -4.58
CA TYR A 6 -12.75 0.68 -5.84
C TYR A 6 -13.53 0.08 -7.02
N LYS A 7 -13.95 0.92 -7.97
CA LYS A 7 -14.69 0.52 -9.19
C LYS A 7 -15.89 -0.40 -8.94
N GLY A 8 -16.60 -0.22 -7.82
CA GLY A 8 -17.76 -1.03 -7.44
C GLY A 8 -17.44 -2.27 -6.61
N HIS A 9 -16.15 -2.62 -6.45
CA HIS A 9 -15.71 -3.71 -5.58
C HIS A 9 -15.38 -3.22 -4.18
N ILE A 10 -15.63 -4.08 -3.19
CA ILE A 10 -15.13 -3.90 -1.82
C ILE A 10 -13.82 -4.69 -1.73
N LEU A 11 -12.71 -3.97 -1.60
CA LEU A 11 -11.38 -4.54 -1.52
C LEU A 11 -10.91 -4.52 -0.07
N LYS A 12 -10.44 -5.66 0.41
CA LYS A 12 -9.77 -5.80 1.70
C LYS A 12 -8.30 -5.43 1.53
N VAL A 13 -7.82 -4.51 2.36
CA VAL A 13 -6.40 -4.15 2.43
C VAL A 13 -5.66 -5.11 3.35
N GLU A 14 -4.66 -5.79 2.82
CA GLU A 14 -3.83 -6.75 3.55
C GLU A 14 -2.37 -6.34 3.53
N PHE A 15 -1.80 -6.24 4.73
CA PHE A 15 -0.39 -5.94 4.92
C PHE A 15 0.39 -7.25 5.02
N GLY A 16 1.38 -7.39 4.14
CA GLY A 16 2.36 -8.46 4.18
C GLY A 16 3.77 -7.92 4.22
N HIS A 17 4.74 -8.79 3.96
CA HIS A 17 6.14 -8.43 3.82
C HIS A 17 6.69 -9.06 2.55
N TYR A 18 7.54 -8.33 1.84
CA TYR A 18 8.42 -8.93 0.83
C TYR A 18 9.52 -9.74 1.53
N MET A 19 10.25 -10.57 0.78
CA MET A 19 11.48 -11.18 1.29
C MET A 19 12.47 -10.06 1.66
N GLY A 20 12.53 -9.70 2.95
CA GLY A 20 13.21 -8.52 3.48
C GLY A 20 12.42 -7.86 4.61
N LYS A 21 12.70 -6.58 4.87
CA LYS A 21 11.98 -5.76 5.89
C LYS A 21 10.83 -4.94 5.30
N ARG A 22 10.68 -4.95 3.97
CA ARG A 22 9.73 -4.08 3.28
C ARG A 22 8.30 -4.60 3.38
N ARG A 23 7.38 -3.74 3.78
CA ARG A 23 5.95 -4.06 3.76
C ARG A 23 5.40 -4.14 2.34
N ALA A 24 4.45 -5.05 2.18
CA ALA A 24 3.65 -5.18 0.99
C ALA A 24 2.20 -4.80 1.30
N ILE A 25 1.55 -4.07 0.40
CA ILE A 25 0.11 -3.84 0.46
C ILE A 25 -0.51 -4.63 -0.68
N SER A 26 -1.35 -5.59 -0.32
CA SER A 26 -2.15 -6.39 -1.26
C SER A 26 -3.63 -6.09 -1.05
N LEU A 27 -4.37 -6.15 -2.14
CA LEU A 27 -5.81 -5.95 -2.18
C LEU A 27 -6.45 -7.26 -2.59
N THR A 28 -7.44 -7.69 -1.83
CA THR A 28 -8.20 -8.92 -2.08
C THR A 28 -9.67 -8.55 -2.20
N CYS A 29 -10.36 -9.05 -3.23
CA CYS A 29 -11.79 -8.80 -3.37
C CYS A 29 -12.55 -9.53 -2.26
N LYS A 30 -13.42 -8.81 -1.54
CA LYS A 30 -14.17 -9.38 -0.42
C LYS A 30 -15.31 -10.30 -0.88
N GLU A 31 -15.81 -10.09 -2.09
CA GLU A 31 -16.95 -10.82 -2.65
C GLU A 31 -16.63 -12.30 -2.90
N ASP A 32 -15.42 -12.57 -3.37
CA ASP A 32 -14.99 -13.89 -3.81
C ASP A 32 -13.68 -14.37 -3.15
N GLY A 33 -12.99 -13.49 -2.41
CA GLY A 33 -11.73 -13.78 -1.74
C GLY A 33 -10.52 -13.84 -2.68
N PHE A 34 -10.68 -13.51 -3.96
CA PHE A 34 -9.57 -13.57 -4.92
C PHE A 34 -8.65 -12.35 -4.81
N PRO A 35 -7.31 -12.55 -4.98
CA PRO A 35 -6.38 -11.44 -5.05
C PRO A 35 -6.74 -10.48 -6.19
N PHE A 36 -6.87 -9.20 -5.87
CA PHE A 36 -7.19 -8.15 -6.83
C PHE A 36 -5.92 -7.51 -7.40
N SER A 37 -5.04 -7.00 -6.52
CA SER A 37 -3.77 -6.39 -6.94
C SER A 37 -2.76 -6.35 -5.79
N LYS A 38 -1.47 -6.33 -6.13
CA LYS A 38 -0.40 -5.95 -5.21
C LYS A 38 0.01 -4.52 -5.54
N ALA A 39 -0.40 -3.57 -4.69
CA ALA A 39 -0.21 -2.14 -4.92
C ALA A 39 1.28 -1.76 -4.84
N THR A 40 2.03 -2.44 -3.98
CA THR A 40 3.43 -2.14 -3.73
C THR A 40 4.38 -2.85 -4.69
N VAL A 41 5.61 -2.36 -4.74
CA VAL A 41 6.75 -3.01 -5.37
C VAL A 41 7.90 -3.12 -4.38
N ASN A 42 8.74 -4.13 -4.55
CA ASN A 42 9.95 -4.27 -3.76
C ASN A 42 11.12 -3.61 -4.48
N LEU A 43 11.78 -2.66 -3.82
CA LEU A 43 13.00 -2.02 -4.31
C LEU A 43 14.09 -2.13 -3.23
N PRO A 44 14.72 -3.32 -3.09
CA PRO A 44 15.64 -3.61 -1.99
C PRO A 44 16.86 -2.68 -1.95
N GLU A 45 17.27 -2.11 -3.09
CA GLU A 45 18.33 -1.10 -3.19
C GLU A 45 18.02 0.17 -2.38
N TYR A 46 16.74 0.42 -2.09
CA TYR A 46 16.29 1.53 -1.26
C TYR A 46 15.99 1.15 0.20
N ASP A 47 16.11 -0.12 0.59
CA ASP A 47 15.76 -0.58 1.95
C ASP A 47 16.58 0.05 3.07
N ARG A 48 17.82 0.46 2.79
CA ARG A 48 18.65 1.14 3.79
C ARG A 48 18.22 2.57 4.12
N PHE A 49 17.39 3.18 3.26
CA PHE A 49 17.02 4.60 3.40
C PHE A 49 15.65 4.79 4.06
N TYR A 50 14.80 3.76 4.05
CA TYR A 50 13.43 3.86 4.55
C TYR A 50 13.14 2.75 5.55
N GLY A 51 12.51 3.10 6.66
CA GLY A 51 12.06 2.15 7.66
C GLY A 51 10.82 1.35 7.25
N GLU A 52 10.36 0.47 8.14
CA GLU A 52 9.22 -0.44 7.92
C GLU A 52 7.86 0.29 7.76
N GLY A 53 7.79 1.56 8.16
CA GLY A 53 6.62 2.42 7.96
C GLY A 53 6.46 2.92 6.53
N PHE A 54 7.39 2.64 5.62
CA PHE A 54 7.36 3.14 4.25
C PHE A 54 7.19 2.03 3.22
N VAL A 55 6.44 2.33 2.17
CA VAL A 55 6.21 1.45 1.02
C VAL A 55 6.51 2.16 -0.30
N PHE A 56 6.80 1.35 -1.31
CA PHE A 56 6.99 1.83 -2.68
C PHE A 56 5.79 1.42 -3.51
N ILE A 57 5.08 2.38 -4.10
CA ILE A 57 3.93 2.11 -4.96
C ILE A 57 4.29 2.58 -6.36
N LYS A 58 4.04 1.71 -7.34
CA LYS A 58 4.30 2.00 -8.75
C LYS A 58 3.08 2.70 -9.33
N ASN A 59 3.28 3.91 -9.84
CA ASN A 59 2.20 4.66 -10.49
C ASN A 59 2.01 4.17 -11.93
N TYR A 60 1.46 2.97 -12.08
CA TYR A 60 1.14 2.34 -13.35
C TYR A 60 -0.36 2.35 -13.64
N SER A 61 -0.71 2.21 -14.91
CA SER A 61 -2.11 2.16 -15.38
C SER A 61 -2.96 1.13 -14.66
N GLU A 62 -2.41 -0.03 -14.28
CA GLU A 62 -3.11 -1.06 -13.51
C GLU A 62 -3.45 -0.64 -12.08
N ASN A 63 -2.59 0.18 -11.45
CA ASN A 63 -2.82 0.71 -10.10
C ASN A 63 -3.48 2.10 -10.10
N LYS A 64 -3.85 2.62 -11.28
CA LYS A 64 -4.50 3.93 -11.40
C LYS A 64 -5.86 3.89 -10.71
N GLY A 65 -6.05 4.74 -9.72
CA GLY A 65 -7.21 4.81 -8.85
C GLY A 65 -7.11 3.96 -7.57
N ILE A 66 -6.23 2.95 -7.52
CA ILE A 66 -5.95 2.23 -6.27
C ILE A 66 -5.15 3.13 -5.33
N LEU A 67 -4.14 3.82 -5.86
CA LEU A 67 -3.33 4.75 -5.06
C LEU A 67 -4.20 5.85 -4.45
N GLU A 68 -5.09 6.44 -5.26
CA GLU A 68 -6.02 7.47 -4.83
C GLU A 68 -6.95 6.95 -3.74
N ALA A 69 -7.46 5.72 -3.86
CA ALA A 69 -8.26 5.09 -2.82
C ALA A 69 -7.46 4.84 -1.53
N LEU A 70 -6.18 4.43 -1.63
CA LEU A 70 -5.33 4.24 -0.45
C LEU A 70 -5.05 5.57 0.28
N ILE A 71 -4.88 6.68 -0.45
CA ILE A 71 -4.72 8.01 0.14
C ILE A 71 -6.05 8.51 0.73
N GLU A 72 -7.16 8.37 0.00
CA GLU A 72 -8.50 8.81 0.44
C GLU A 72 -8.95 8.11 1.71
N HIS A 73 -8.63 6.81 1.84
CA HIS A 73 -8.94 6.01 3.02
C HIS A 73 -7.87 6.09 4.12
N ASP A 74 -6.91 7.02 4.02
CA ASP A 74 -5.87 7.26 5.03
C ASP A 74 -5.04 6.00 5.33
N ILE A 75 -4.77 5.19 4.29
CA ILE A 75 -3.89 4.02 4.37
C ILE A 75 -2.44 4.44 4.20
N VAL A 76 -2.20 5.39 3.31
CA VAL A 76 -0.90 6.00 3.09
C VAL A 76 -1.02 7.52 2.99
N GLU A 77 0.04 8.22 3.38
CA GLU A 77 0.18 9.66 3.15
C GLU A 77 0.37 9.98 1.66
N PRO A 78 0.25 11.25 1.23
CA PRO A 78 0.67 11.68 -0.09
C PRO A 78 2.13 11.29 -0.43
N PRO A 79 2.50 11.17 -1.71
CA PRO A 79 3.84 10.73 -2.11
C PRO A 79 4.91 11.70 -1.59
N ILE A 80 5.96 11.15 -1.00
CA ILE A 80 7.09 11.90 -0.46
C ILE A 80 8.07 12.24 -1.58
N GLU A 81 8.46 11.22 -2.36
CA GLU A 81 9.38 11.36 -3.49
C GLU A 81 9.17 10.27 -4.54
N THR A 82 9.76 10.45 -5.72
CA THR A 82 9.72 9.47 -6.82
C THR A 82 11.08 8.78 -6.93
N LEU A 83 11.05 7.46 -6.98
CA LEU A 83 12.20 6.58 -7.18
C LEU A 83 12.17 5.97 -8.58
N SER A 84 13.36 5.69 -9.10
CA SER A 84 13.57 4.92 -10.32
C SER A 84 14.63 3.85 -10.09
N SER A 85 14.47 2.71 -10.73
CA SER A 85 15.46 1.64 -10.77
C SER A 85 15.65 1.13 -12.19
N SER A 86 16.62 0.24 -12.40
CA SER A 86 16.85 -0.40 -13.70
C SER A 86 15.66 -1.23 -14.21
N PHE A 87 14.68 -1.55 -13.35
CA PHE A 87 13.49 -2.34 -13.69
C PHE A 87 12.19 -1.55 -13.56
N ILE A 88 12.22 -0.40 -12.87
CA ILE A 88 11.04 0.39 -12.53
C ILE A 88 11.33 1.85 -12.85
N GLU A 89 10.73 2.37 -13.93
CA GLU A 89 10.96 3.76 -14.33
C GLU A 89 10.37 4.79 -13.36
N LYS A 90 9.22 4.49 -12.74
CA LYS A 90 8.51 5.40 -11.83
C LYS A 90 7.80 4.65 -10.70
N ALA A 91 8.41 4.65 -9.51
CA ALA A 91 7.75 4.34 -8.25
C ALA A 91 7.76 5.59 -7.37
N ALA A 92 6.88 5.67 -6.38
CA ALA A 92 6.94 6.72 -5.37
C ALA A 92 6.95 6.12 -3.97
N VAL A 93 7.50 6.88 -3.03
CA VAL A 93 7.58 6.52 -1.61
C VAL A 93 6.38 7.06 -0.88
N TYR A 94 5.78 6.20 -0.08
CA TYR A 94 4.61 6.53 0.73
C TYR A 94 4.84 6.06 2.16
N GLN A 95 4.43 6.87 3.13
CA GLN A 95 4.36 6.48 4.53
C GLN A 95 3.01 5.81 4.79
N ILE A 96 2.99 4.69 5.50
CA ILE A 96 1.75 4.02 5.90
C ILE A 96 1.17 4.70 7.13
N ASN A 97 -0.12 5.03 7.07
CA ASN A 97 -0.89 5.57 8.18
C ASN A 97 -1.49 4.45 9.03
N GLY A 98 -0.66 3.89 9.91
CA GLY A 98 -1.09 2.88 10.86
C GLY A 98 -0.04 2.55 11.89
N GLU A 99 -0.44 1.76 12.88
CA GLU A 99 0.40 1.30 13.97
C GLU A 99 0.20 -0.19 14.24
N TYR A 100 1.12 -0.80 14.97
CA TYR A 100 0.91 -2.16 15.46
C TYR A 100 0.19 -2.09 16.79
N GLU A 101 -0.97 -2.71 16.84
CA GLU A 101 -1.70 -2.99 18.07
C GLU A 101 -1.68 -4.51 18.26
N GLU A 102 -1.06 -4.98 19.34
CA GLU A 102 -0.98 -6.42 19.69
C GLU A 102 -0.45 -7.32 18.55
N GLY A 103 0.50 -6.82 17.75
CA GLY A 103 1.08 -7.57 16.62
C GLY A 103 0.24 -7.56 15.34
N ILE A 104 -0.90 -6.86 15.34
CA ILE A 104 -1.75 -6.64 14.18
C ILE A 104 -1.53 -5.20 13.69
N PHE A 105 -1.30 -5.03 12.38
CA PHE A 105 -1.23 -3.70 11.80
C PHE A 105 -2.65 -3.11 11.68
N VAL A 106 -2.87 -1.98 12.35
CA VAL A 106 -4.14 -1.25 12.37
C VAL A 106 -3.91 0.11 11.73
N THR A 107 -4.66 0.39 10.68
CA THR A 107 -4.61 1.71 10.01
C THR A 107 -5.36 2.72 10.86
N LYS A 108 -4.81 3.94 10.97
CA LYS A 108 -5.46 5.06 11.66
C LYS A 108 -6.57 5.60 10.76
N LEU A 109 -7.66 4.85 10.65
CA LEU A 109 -8.83 5.33 9.93
C LEU A 109 -9.34 6.57 10.66
N LYS A 110 -9.54 7.67 9.92
CA LYS A 110 -10.44 8.72 10.39
C LYS A 110 -11.79 8.08 10.67
N GLY A 111 -12.17 8.04 11.94
CA GLY A 111 -13.50 7.63 12.35
C GLY A 111 -14.51 8.42 11.53
N GLY A 112 -15.24 7.73 10.66
CA GLY A 112 -16.37 8.30 9.95
C GLY A 112 -17.44 8.63 10.98
N ASN A 113 -17.70 9.92 11.16
CA ASN A 113 -18.99 10.40 11.67
C ASN A 113 -20.10 10.11 10.66
#